data_AF-A0A8S3XU83-F1
#
_entry.id   AF-A0A8S3XU83-F1
#
_cell.length_a   1.000
_cell.length_b   1.000
_cell.length_c   1.000
_cell.angle_alpha   90.00
_cell.angle_beta   90.00
_cell.angle_gamma   90.00
#
_symmetry.space_group_name_H-M   'P 1'
#
loop_
_entity.id
_entity.type
_entity.pdbx_description
1 polymer ?
#
loop_
_entity_poly.entity_id
_entity_poly.type
_entity_poly.pdbx_seq_one_letter_code
_entity_poly.pdbx_strand_id
1 'polypeptide(L)'
;MEGLIICSKVSRMNTVDIRVKFTKDPSDIWRLLKSIAQFPETEEKLREEMANASQVGEARSRLAAETAEKAQLITALLPAAQDAAAYDLKEMLNRYKEVMLLNEELLTGCHVRRATQEQAVASLKNLHIILRHAARLRVGKYSKAAVTACRKAVQDNNVEALIKILQIGDC
;
A
#
# COMPACT_ATOMS: atom_id res chain seq x y z
N MET A 1 -15.09 16.10 -44.14
CA MET A 1 -13.71 16.44 -43.73
C MET A 1 -13.78 17.09 -42.36
N GLU A 2 -13.92 16.28 -41.31
CA GLU A 2 -13.94 16.78 -39.93
C GLU A 2 -12.51 16.84 -39.41
N GLY A 3 -12.02 18.06 -39.21
CA GLY A 3 -10.68 18.34 -38.72
C GLY A 3 -10.53 17.92 -37.26
N LEU A 4 -9.90 16.78 -37.03
CA LEU A 4 -9.45 16.33 -35.73
C LEU A 4 -8.31 17.25 -35.25
N ILE A 5 -8.63 18.29 -34.46
CA ILE A 5 -7.61 19.15 -33.85
C ILE A 5 -6.98 18.38 -32.68
N ILE A 6 -5.92 17.63 -32.96
CA ILE A 6 -5.05 17.04 -31.92
C ILE A 6 -4.13 18.15 -31.42
N CYS A 7 -4.51 18.81 -30.32
CA CYS A 7 -3.59 19.72 -29.64
C CYS A 7 -2.75 18.91 -28.65
N SER A 8 -1.60 18.38 -29.07
CA SER A 8 -0.66 17.72 -28.15
C SER A 8 0.10 18.79 -27.38
N LYS A 9 -0.20 18.98 -26.10
CA LYS A 9 0.63 19.80 -25.21
C LYS A 9 1.60 18.88 -24.47
N VAL A 10 2.81 18.77 -25.01
CA VAL A 10 3.95 18.10 -24.35
C VAL A 10 4.45 19.05 -23.26
N SER A 11 4.02 18.84 -22.02
CA SER A 11 4.57 19.58 -20.89
C SER A 11 5.77 18.83 -20.34
N ARG A 12 6.99 19.27 -20.66
CA ARG A 12 8.21 18.70 -20.07
C ARG A 12 8.27 19.09 -18.61
N MET A 13 8.03 18.14 -17.71
CA MET A 13 8.36 18.28 -16.31
C MET A 13 9.22 17.08 -15.94
N ASN A 14 10.54 17.26 -16.08
CA ASN A 14 11.61 16.30 -15.82
C ASN A 14 11.39 14.89 -16.43
N THR A 15 11.97 14.68 -17.62
CA THR A 15 12.17 13.35 -18.22
C THR A 15 10.91 12.57 -18.63
N VAL A 16 9.79 13.24 -18.89
CA VAL A 16 8.54 12.56 -19.27
C VAL A 16 7.90 13.23 -20.49
N ASP A 17 7.68 12.44 -21.55
CA ASP A 17 7.03 12.87 -22.79
C ASP A 17 5.50 12.75 -22.64
N ILE A 18 4.82 13.89 -22.52
CA ILE A 18 3.40 13.94 -22.17
C ILE A 18 2.55 14.01 -23.45
N ARG A 19 1.93 12.90 -23.84
CA ARG A 19 0.87 12.89 -24.87
C ARG A 19 -0.50 13.01 -24.24
N VAL A 20 -1.00 14.24 -24.11
CA VAL A 20 -2.42 14.48 -23.80
C VAL A 20 -3.20 14.56 -25.11
N LYS A 21 -4.15 13.64 -25.30
CA LYS A 21 -5.20 13.77 -26.33
C LYS A 21 -6.41 14.45 -25.71
N PHE A 22 -6.87 15.55 -26.30
CA PHE A 22 -8.12 16.22 -25.95
C PHE A 22 -9.21 15.77 -26.92
N THR A 23 -10.30 15.17 -26.41
CA THR A 23 -11.50 14.90 -27.21
C THR A 23 -12.43 16.10 -27.09
N LYS A 24 -12.75 16.76 -28.21
CA LYS A 24 -13.58 17.97 -28.25
C LYS A 24 -15.06 17.64 -28.48
N ASP A 25 -15.92 18.14 -27.61
CA ASP A 25 -17.26 18.62 -27.96
C ASP A 25 -17.27 20.16 -27.88
N PRO A 26 -17.77 20.89 -28.89
CA PRO A 26 -17.63 22.35 -29.00
C PRO A 26 -18.46 23.16 -27.99
N SER A 27 -19.36 22.55 -27.22
CA SER A 27 -20.29 23.26 -26.31
C SER A 27 -19.76 23.40 -24.86
N ASP A 28 -18.75 22.62 -24.46
CA ASP A 28 -18.33 22.45 -23.06
C ASP A 28 -16.85 22.82 -22.81
N ILE A 29 -16.39 23.87 -23.50
CA ILE A 29 -14.97 24.29 -23.64
C ILE A 29 -14.20 24.43 -22.29
N TRP A 30 -14.88 24.49 -21.14
CA TRP A 30 -14.24 24.63 -19.83
C TRP A 30 -14.62 23.58 -18.77
N ARG A 31 -15.52 22.61 -19.06
CA ARG A 31 -16.08 21.74 -18.00
C ARG A 31 -15.61 20.29 -18.01
N LEU A 32 -15.13 19.74 -19.13
CA LEU A 32 -14.91 18.30 -19.28
C LEU A 32 -13.64 17.98 -20.07
N LEU A 33 -12.47 18.22 -19.45
CA LEU A 33 -11.19 17.86 -20.06
C LEU A 33 -10.85 16.41 -19.69
N LYS A 34 -11.28 15.43 -20.51
CA LYS A 34 -10.74 14.07 -20.44
C LYS A 34 -9.34 14.07 -21.03
N SER A 35 -8.33 13.86 -20.18
CA SER A 35 -6.94 13.72 -20.59
C SER A 35 -6.54 12.25 -20.55
N ILE A 36 -6.20 11.69 -21.71
CA ILE A 36 -5.47 10.41 -21.75
C ILE A 36 -4.00 10.74 -21.50
N ALA A 37 -3.38 10.11 -20.51
CA ALA A 37 -1.98 10.32 -20.20
C ALA A 37 -1.28 8.97 -20.01
N GLN A 38 -0.22 8.71 -20.78
CA GLN A 38 0.56 7.48 -20.70
C GLN A 38 1.93 7.80 -20.13
N PHE A 39 2.33 7.05 -19.10
CA PHE A 39 3.58 7.26 -18.37
C PHE A 39 4.29 5.94 -18.13
N PRO A 40 4.87 5.31 -19.16
CA PRO A 40 5.41 3.95 -19.04
C PRO A 40 6.41 3.79 -17.88
N GLU A 41 7.27 4.78 -17.64
CA GLU A 41 8.22 4.76 -16.52
C GLU A 41 7.53 4.89 -15.14
N THR A 42 6.47 5.69 -15.04
CA THR A 42 5.72 5.86 -13.78
C THR A 42 4.81 4.67 -13.52
N GLU A 43 4.24 4.09 -14.57
CA GLU A 43 3.45 2.86 -14.52
C GLU A 43 4.30 1.70 -14.02
N GLU A 44 5.55 1.59 -14.48
CA GLU A 44 6.46 0.54 -14.00
C GLU A 44 6.83 0.73 -12.52
N LYS A 45 7.23 1.94 -12.13
CA LYS A 45 7.47 2.27 -10.71
C LYS A 45 6.24 2.01 -9.83
N LEU A 46 5.05 2.25 -10.37
CA LEU A 46 3.79 1.98 -9.68
C LEU A 46 3.54 0.48 -9.50
N ARG A 47 3.88 -0.35 -10.50
CA ARG A 47 3.83 -1.82 -10.37
C ARG A 47 4.78 -2.31 -9.29
N GLU A 48 6.01 -1.81 -9.28
CA GLU A 48 7.02 -2.16 -8.27
C GLU A 48 6.55 -1.78 -6.86
N GLU A 49 6.07 -0.55 -6.67
CA GLU A 49 5.59 -0.08 -5.36
C GLU A 49 4.32 -0.81 -4.89
N MET A 50 3.42 -1.20 -5.81
CA MET A 50 2.27 -2.05 -5.51
C MET A 50 2.69 -3.46 -5.08
N ALA A 51 3.64 -4.07 -5.79
CA ALA A 51 4.18 -5.37 -5.43
C ALA A 51 4.86 -5.34 -4.05
N ASN A 52 5.67 -4.31 -3.79
CA ASN A 52 6.30 -4.09 -2.49
C ASN A 52 5.24 -3.90 -1.39
N ALA A 53 4.21 -3.09 -1.62
CA ALA A 53 3.13 -2.88 -0.67
C ALA A 53 2.37 -4.18 -0.35
N SER A 54 2.14 -5.04 -1.35
CA SER A 54 1.53 -6.37 -1.17
C SER A 54 2.40 -7.26 -0.29
N GLN A 55 3.69 -7.40 -0.61
CA GLN A 55 4.63 -8.22 0.15
C GLN A 55 4.77 -7.75 1.61
N VAL A 56 4.88 -6.44 1.82
CA VAL A 56 4.96 -5.85 3.17
C VAL A 56 3.64 -6.05 3.93
N GLY A 57 2.50 -5.96 3.24
CA GLY A 57 1.18 -6.25 3.81
C GLY A 57 1.04 -7.70 4.29
N GLU A 58 1.45 -8.65 3.46
CA GLU A 58 1.48 -10.08 3.81
C GLU A 58 2.42 -10.37 4.98
N ALA A 59 3.65 -9.85 4.93
CA ALA A 59 4.62 -10.00 6.02
C ALA A 59 4.09 -9.43 7.33
N ARG A 60 3.42 -8.26 7.29
CA ARG A 60 2.80 -7.66 8.47
C ARG A 60 1.69 -8.53 9.05
N SER A 61 0.83 -9.08 8.19
CA SER A 61 -0.26 -9.96 8.63
C SER A 61 0.28 -11.22 9.30
N ARG A 62 1.30 -11.84 8.69
CA ARG A 62 1.96 -13.03 9.23
C ARG A 62 2.62 -12.75 10.58
N LEU A 63 3.44 -11.70 10.67
CA LEU A 63 4.11 -11.32 11.91
C LEU A 63 3.11 -10.95 13.02
N ALA A 64 1.96 -10.35 12.68
CA ALA A 64 0.90 -10.08 13.63
C ALA A 64 0.30 -11.38 14.21
N ALA A 65 0.06 -12.40 13.38
CA ALA A 65 -0.40 -13.70 13.83
C ALA A 65 0.64 -14.39 14.72
N GLU A 66 1.89 -14.49 14.27
CA GLU A 66 2.97 -15.13 15.03
C GLU A 66 3.20 -14.46 16.41
N THR A 67 3.14 -13.13 16.47
CA THR A 67 3.28 -12.41 17.75
C THR A 67 2.07 -12.59 18.67
N ALA A 68 0.86 -12.73 18.11
CA ALA A 68 -0.33 -13.01 18.88
C ALA A 68 -0.32 -14.43 19.46
N GLU A 69 0.08 -15.43 18.65
CA GLU A 69 0.24 -16.82 19.09
C GLU A 69 1.25 -16.94 20.24
N LYS A 70 2.43 -16.32 20.11
CA LYS A 70 3.43 -16.30 21.18
C LYS A 70 2.90 -15.65 22.47
N ALA A 71 2.18 -14.54 22.37
CA ALA A 71 1.59 -13.89 23.53
C ALA A 71 0.53 -14.78 24.21
N GLN A 72 -0.27 -15.51 23.42
CA GLN A 72 -1.24 -16.49 23.94
C GLN A 72 -0.55 -17.65 24.66
N LEU A 73 0.53 -18.19 24.09
CA LEU A 73 1.32 -19.25 24.72
C LEU A 73 1.91 -18.80 26.06
N ILE A 74 2.49 -17.60 26.13
CA ILE A 74 3.01 -17.04 27.39
C ILE A 74 1.89 -16.91 28.44
N THR A 75 0.71 -16.42 28.03
CA THR A 75 -0.44 -16.24 28.92
C THR A 75 -0.97 -17.57 29.45
N ALA A 76 -0.84 -18.66 28.70
CA ALA A 76 -1.22 -20.00 29.13
C ALA A 76 -0.14 -20.68 30.00
N LEU A 77 1.14 -20.52 29.65
CA LEU A 77 2.26 -21.20 30.32
C LEU A 77 2.65 -20.56 31.64
N LEU A 78 2.49 -19.24 31.79
CA LEU A 78 2.89 -18.54 33.01
C LEU A 78 2.10 -19.00 34.26
N PRO A 79 0.75 -19.11 34.22
CA PRO A 79 -0.01 -19.69 35.33
C PRO A 79 0.38 -21.15 35.60
N ALA A 80 0.57 -21.96 34.55
CA ALA A 80 0.96 -23.37 34.69
C ALA A 80 2.37 -23.55 35.30
N ALA A 81 3.28 -22.61 35.05
CA ALA A 81 4.58 -22.56 35.71
C ALA A 81 4.45 -22.19 37.19
N GLN A 82 3.58 -21.24 37.50
CA GLN A 82 3.33 -20.79 38.88
C GLN A 82 2.64 -21.89 39.70
N ASP A 83 1.69 -22.62 39.13
CA ASP A 83 1.03 -23.76 39.78
C ASP A 83 2.02 -24.89 40.09
N ALA A 84 3.02 -25.11 39.21
CA ALA A 84 4.05 -26.11 39.42
C ALA A 84 4.92 -25.85 40.67
N ALA A 85 5.06 -24.59 41.07
CA ALA A 85 5.82 -24.19 42.25
C ALA A 85 5.30 -24.85 43.54
N ALA A 86 4.01 -25.22 43.58
CA ALA A 86 3.40 -25.83 44.75
C ALA A 86 3.84 -27.27 45.00
N TYR A 87 4.33 -27.99 43.98
CA TYR A 87 4.60 -29.43 44.09
C TYR A 87 5.94 -29.88 43.49
N ASP A 88 6.51 -29.18 42.50
CA ASP A 88 7.80 -29.53 41.90
C ASP A 88 8.57 -28.28 41.41
N LEU A 89 9.59 -27.89 42.18
CA LEU A 89 10.46 -26.75 41.86
C LEU A 89 11.28 -26.95 40.58
N LYS A 90 11.64 -28.20 40.25
CA LYS A 90 12.43 -28.48 39.03
C LYS A 90 11.57 -28.29 37.79
N GLU A 91 10.32 -28.77 37.85
CA GLU A 91 9.34 -28.57 36.78
C GLU A 91 8.96 -27.08 36.62
N MET A 92 8.76 -26.36 37.74
CA MET A 92 8.56 -24.92 37.74
C MET A 92 9.70 -24.19 37.02
N LEU A 93 10.96 -24.48 37.36
CA LEU A 93 12.13 -23.84 36.74
C LEU A 93 12.21 -24.12 35.23
N ASN A 94 11.85 -25.33 34.79
CA ASN A 94 11.84 -25.67 33.36
C ASN A 94 10.78 -24.86 32.61
N ARG A 95 9.56 -24.75 33.15
CA ARG A 95 8.49 -23.96 32.53
C ARG A 95 8.80 -22.47 32.50
N TYR A 96 9.40 -21.93 33.57
CA TYR A 96 9.85 -20.54 33.57
C TYR A 96 10.93 -20.27 32.52
N LYS A 97 11.87 -21.21 32.29
CA LYS A 97 12.85 -21.08 31.20
C LYS A 97 12.17 -21.01 29.83
N GLU A 98 11.16 -21.84 29.60
CA GLU A 98 10.38 -21.82 28.36
C GLU A 98 9.64 -20.49 28.17
N VAL A 99 8.98 -19.99 29.23
CA VAL A 99 8.31 -18.67 29.22
C VAL A 99 9.31 -17.55 28.94
N MET A 100 10.50 -17.58 29.54
CA MET A 100 11.55 -16.59 29.29
C MET A 100 12.02 -16.62 27.84
N LEU A 101 12.24 -17.81 27.28
CA LEU A 101 12.63 -17.97 25.88
C LEU A 101 11.56 -17.42 24.92
N LEU A 102 10.29 -17.77 25.15
CA LEU A 102 9.16 -17.24 24.38
C LEU A 102 9.02 -15.72 24.51
N ASN A 103 9.33 -15.16 25.69
CA ASN A 103 9.28 -13.72 25.90
C ASN A 103 10.36 -12.98 25.10
N GLU A 104 11.60 -13.49 25.07
CA GLU A 104 12.67 -12.93 24.24
C GLU A 104 12.34 -13.00 22.74
N GLU A 105 11.76 -14.11 22.30
CA GLU A 105 11.28 -14.25 20.92
C GLU A 105 10.12 -13.29 20.61
N LEU A 106 9.20 -13.08 21.55
CA LEU A 106 8.08 -12.14 21.41
C LEU A 106 8.60 -10.69 21.29
N LEU A 107 9.56 -10.30 22.13
CA LEU A 107 10.19 -8.98 22.08
C LEU A 107 10.87 -8.77 20.72
N THR A 108 11.66 -9.74 20.27
CA THR A 108 12.30 -9.71 18.96
C THR A 108 11.25 -9.59 17.84
N GLY A 109 10.18 -10.39 17.89
CA GLY A 109 9.06 -10.31 16.94
C GLY A 109 8.37 -8.95 16.95
N CYS A 110 8.21 -8.32 18.12
CA CYS A 110 7.64 -6.97 18.23
C CYS A 110 8.54 -5.91 17.58
N HIS A 111 9.86 -6.03 17.69
CA HIS A 111 10.81 -5.15 17.00
C HIS A 111 10.71 -5.29 15.48
N VAL A 112 10.71 -6.52 14.96
CA VAL A 112 10.56 -6.78 13.52
C VAL A 112 9.21 -6.26 13.02
N ARG A 113 8.12 -6.55 13.73
CA ARG A 113 6.77 -6.08 13.38
C ARG A 113 6.69 -4.55 13.31
N ARG A 114 7.38 -3.84 14.21
CA ARG A 114 7.48 -2.37 14.18
C ARG A 114 8.19 -1.89 12.93
N ALA A 115 9.35 -2.46 12.62
CA ALA A 115 10.11 -2.12 11.41
C ALA A 115 9.29 -2.37 10.13
N THR A 116 8.60 -3.51 10.05
CA THR A 116 7.71 -3.82 8.91
C THR A 116 6.54 -2.84 8.81
N GLN A 117 5.97 -2.41 9.94
CA GLN A 117 4.91 -1.39 9.94
C GLN A 117 5.42 -0.02 9.45
N GLU A 118 6.63 0.37 9.82
CA GLU A 118 7.26 1.60 9.32
C GLU A 118 7.49 1.53 7.80
N GLN A 119 7.98 0.39 7.31
CA GLN A 119 8.14 0.13 5.88
C GLN A 119 6.79 0.19 5.14
N ALA A 120 5.73 -0.39 5.70
CA ALA A 120 4.40 -0.35 5.11
C ALA A 120 3.88 1.09 4.95
N VAL A 121 4.09 1.90 5.99
CA VAL A 121 3.71 3.32 5.97
C VAL A 121 4.53 4.10 4.94
N ALA A 122 5.82 3.78 4.77
CA ALA A 122 6.65 4.40 3.74
C ALA A 122 6.18 4.06 2.32
N SER A 123 5.93 2.78 2.01
CA SER A 123 5.40 2.36 0.70
C SER A 123 4.05 3.00 0.38
N LEU A 124 3.14 3.05 1.36
CA LEU A 124 1.84 3.72 1.18
C LEU A 124 1.97 5.24 0.94
N LYS A 125 2.94 5.90 1.58
CA LYS A 125 3.22 7.33 1.32
C LYS A 125 3.75 7.53 -0.10
N ASN A 126 4.67 6.70 -0.57
CA ASN A 126 5.21 6.77 -1.94
C ASN A 126 4.09 6.58 -2.97
N LEU A 127 3.26 5.55 -2.81
CA LEU A 127 2.07 5.32 -3.64
C LEU A 127 1.15 6.55 -3.62
N HIS A 128 0.86 7.12 -2.44
CA HIS A 128 0.02 8.31 -2.35
C HIS A 128 0.59 9.53 -3.08
N ILE A 129 1.91 9.72 -3.05
CA ILE A 129 2.60 10.80 -3.78
C ILE A 129 2.44 10.60 -5.29
N ILE A 130 2.74 9.41 -5.81
CA ILE A 130 2.60 9.08 -7.25
C ILE A 130 1.16 9.32 -7.70
N LEU A 131 0.18 8.83 -6.92
CA LEU A 131 -1.24 9.00 -7.23
C LEU A 131 -1.68 10.47 -7.19
N ARG A 132 -1.16 11.26 -6.24
CA ARG A 132 -1.43 12.70 -6.18
C ARG A 132 -0.84 13.43 -7.39
N HIS A 133 0.37 13.06 -7.83
CA HIS A 133 0.95 13.62 -9.05
C HIS A 133 0.10 13.29 -10.28
N ALA A 134 -0.36 12.04 -10.41
CA ALA A 134 -1.28 11.64 -11.48
C ALA A 134 -2.64 12.37 -11.42
N ALA A 135 -3.16 12.64 -10.22
CA ALA A 135 -4.41 13.37 -10.04
C ALA A 135 -4.29 14.87 -10.35
N ARG A 136 -3.10 15.47 -10.17
CA ARG A 136 -2.83 16.88 -10.53
C ARG A 136 -2.82 17.16 -12.02
N LEU A 137 -2.72 16.11 -12.86
CA LEU A 137 -2.88 16.22 -14.31
C LEU A 137 -4.35 16.50 -14.71
N ARG A 138 -5.29 16.33 -13.77
CA ARG A 138 -6.73 16.51 -13.99
C ARG A 138 -7.25 17.72 -13.22
N VAL A 139 -8.27 18.38 -13.75
CA VAL A 139 -8.86 19.59 -13.16
C VAL A 139 -10.24 19.28 -12.57
N GLY A 140 -10.54 19.81 -11.38
CA GLY A 140 -11.88 19.79 -10.79
C GLY A 140 -12.33 18.42 -10.28
N LYS A 141 -13.60 18.05 -10.53
CA LYS A 141 -14.26 16.84 -9.99
C LYS A 141 -13.54 15.53 -10.36
N TYR A 142 -12.89 15.48 -11.53
CA TYR A 142 -12.15 14.32 -12.03
C TYR A 142 -10.90 13.99 -11.21
N SER A 143 -10.25 15.00 -10.63
CA SER A 143 -9.09 14.79 -9.75
C SER A 143 -9.49 14.04 -8.48
N LYS A 144 -10.61 14.44 -7.87
CA LYS A 144 -11.13 13.80 -6.64
C LYS A 144 -11.65 12.39 -6.92
N ALA A 145 -12.34 12.18 -8.04
CA ALA A 145 -12.82 10.86 -8.46
C ALA A 145 -11.66 9.88 -8.71
N ALA A 146 -10.61 10.31 -9.43
CA ALA A 146 -9.43 9.50 -9.70
C ALA A 146 -8.72 9.08 -8.41
N VAL A 147 -8.54 9.99 -7.45
CA VAL A 147 -7.91 9.65 -6.15
C VAL A 147 -8.73 8.60 -5.38
N THR A 148 -10.06 8.70 -5.39
CA THR A 148 -10.93 7.72 -4.72
C THR A 148 -10.88 6.35 -5.43
N ALA A 149 -10.98 6.34 -6.76
CA ALA A 149 -10.88 5.13 -7.56
C ALA A 149 -9.51 4.45 -7.36
N CYS A 150 -8.42 5.23 -7.33
CA CYS A 150 -7.08 4.71 -7.07
C CYS A 150 -6.95 4.09 -5.68
N ARG A 151 -7.51 4.73 -4.64
CA ARG A 151 -7.50 4.13 -3.29
C ARG A 151 -8.24 2.79 -3.26
N LYS A 152 -9.36 2.69 -3.97
CA LYS A 152 -10.12 1.45 -4.09
C LYS A 152 -9.31 0.37 -4.83
N ALA A 153 -8.70 0.71 -5.96
CA ALA A 153 -7.83 -0.21 -6.69
C ALA A 153 -6.60 -0.68 -5.87
N VAL A 154 -6.04 0.18 -5.02
CA VAL A 154 -4.99 -0.21 -4.06
C VAL A 154 -5.53 -1.16 -2.97
N GLN A 155 -6.73 -0.92 -2.45
CA GLN A 155 -7.37 -1.82 -1.48
C GLN A 155 -7.69 -3.20 -2.08
N ASP A 156 -8.14 -3.22 -3.33
CA ASP A 156 -8.48 -4.44 -4.07
C ASP A 156 -7.24 -5.15 -4.66
N ASN A 157 -6.03 -4.64 -4.40
CA ASN A 157 -4.76 -5.10 -4.98
C ASN A 157 -4.79 -5.22 -6.52
N ASN A 158 -5.54 -4.34 -7.19
CA ASN A 158 -5.79 -4.38 -8.61
C ASN A 158 -4.94 -3.35 -9.36
N VAL A 159 -3.71 -3.77 -9.68
CA VAL A 159 -2.71 -2.94 -10.38
C VAL A 159 -3.20 -2.50 -11.76
N GLU A 160 -3.89 -3.38 -12.50
CA GLU A 160 -4.41 -3.08 -13.83
C GLU A 160 -5.53 -2.04 -13.80
N ALA A 161 -6.42 -2.11 -12.82
CA ALA A 161 -7.41 -1.07 -12.59
C ALA A 161 -6.73 0.26 -12.22
N LEU A 162 -5.70 0.21 -11.37
CA LEU A 162 -4.95 1.40 -10.97
C LEU A 162 -4.29 2.10 -12.16
N ILE A 163 -3.66 1.34 -13.06
CA ILE A 163 -3.06 1.86 -14.29
C ILE A 163 -4.11 2.42 -15.23
N LYS A 164 -5.25 1.73 -15.41
CA LYS A 164 -6.38 2.24 -16.22
C LYS A 164 -6.93 3.57 -15.69
N ILE A 165 -7.09 3.69 -14.37
CA ILE A 165 -7.49 4.96 -13.74
C ILE A 165 -6.43 6.03 -13.98
N LEU A 166 -5.15 5.67 -13.89
CA LEU A 166 -4.04 6.59 -14.17
C LEU A 166 -4.08 7.09 -15.62
N GLN A 167 -4.39 6.21 -16.57
CA GLN A 167 -4.38 6.49 -18.01
C GLN A 167 -5.62 7.25 -18.50
N ILE A 168 -6.81 6.84 -18.06
CA ILE A 168 -8.09 7.26 -18.67
C ILE A 168 -8.91 8.13 -17.70
N GLY A 169 -8.70 7.98 -16.39
CA GLY A 169 -9.39 8.75 -15.36
C GLY A 169 -10.80 8.27 -15.01
N ASP A 170 -11.29 7.23 -15.68
CA ASP A 170 -12.60 6.62 -15.47
C ASP A 170 -12.43 5.13 -15.14
N CYS A 171 -13.18 4.66 -14.13
CA CYS A 171 -13.54 3.25 -13.94
C CYS A 171 -15.00 3.08 -14.35
#